data_AF-A0A3N2DKA8-F1
#
_entry.id   AF-A0A3N2DKA8-F1
#
_cell.length_a   1.000
_cell.length_b   1.000
_cell.length_c   1.000
_cell.angle_alpha   90.00
_cell.angle_beta   90.00
_cell.angle_gamma   90.00
#
_symmetry.space_group_name_H-M   'P 1'
#
loop_
_entity.id
_entity.type
_entity.pdbx_description
1 polymer ?
#
loop_
_entity_poly.entity_id
_entity_poly.type
_entity_poly.pdbx_seq_one_letter_code
_entity_poly.pdbx_strand_id
1 'polypeptide(L)'
;METVNAEPAAREGEPLILRNQLLLLFCLALLVRLAFYEAFPHIIRGDAITYSQGSYNFAHGLPFDDFWYSLFYWWQWPFQLVFVDKEQASVFSTLVAGSVLVVLAVYITDRIFSSWRVNVLSGLLLITHPRLIEYSLNGYAEMFFCLCFVIGLLGAIVLLTDLRRRWALLWGLGFGLYFCVRQESITAYFLSLGVFLLGYYFSGARRPLCKVLSLIIYSLFGGVVVIVIYASVSQLNYDTLGLLQKSDVPALTNLPSEYLQALGVLLHRFVINIALCLLYFPIYFILSPSLLWVFYCLYVRDRNLFSLSNLMLSVMLFWPFLFFCLIIPPQDNYEFRYYIAALVPLLIYGALGLVLAWDSFAVKKVWRSFLIAFVVVSLLLHLGVAIYQAERLTRRNDIHFTVARWLDQHVPVSETIVGSRSGYIANTVYFSAQPQFYYRPKSDDLDVLLEYMRSNNHRWLVIYEQYLADSEPALLTVLQQGIPGMKQLEEFIDPYSKQRVQVFYLASEDARR
;
A
#
# COMPACT_ATOMS: atom_id res chain seq x y z
N MET A 1 -5.78 -33.27 37.98
CA MET A 1 -6.26 -32.14 37.16
C MET A 1 -6.57 -32.68 35.79
N GLU A 2 -7.79 -33.17 35.59
CA GLU A 2 -8.30 -33.51 34.26
C GLU A 2 -8.65 -32.21 33.54
N THR A 3 -7.86 -31.87 32.52
CA THR A 3 -8.23 -30.83 31.56
C THR A 3 -9.40 -31.35 30.73
N VAL A 4 -10.62 -31.00 31.13
CA VAL A 4 -11.82 -31.19 30.32
C VAL A 4 -11.67 -30.30 29.09
N ASN A 5 -11.10 -30.88 28.01
CA ASN A 5 -11.23 -30.33 26.67
C ASN A 5 -12.66 -30.59 26.22
N ALA A 6 -13.59 -29.75 26.70
CA ALA A 6 -14.91 -29.65 26.11
C ALA A 6 -14.71 -29.13 24.68
N GLU A 7 -14.82 -30.02 23.70
CA GLU A 7 -15.04 -29.60 22.32
C GLU A 7 -16.28 -28.70 22.31
N PRO A 8 -16.19 -27.45 21.85
CA PRO A 8 -17.35 -26.58 21.77
C PRO A 8 -18.34 -27.25 20.83
N ALA A 9 -19.49 -27.66 21.37
CA ALA A 9 -20.59 -28.21 20.59
C ALA A 9 -20.89 -27.24 19.44
N ALA A 10 -20.62 -27.69 18.21
CA ALA A 10 -20.89 -26.92 17.01
C ALA A 10 -22.38 -26.55 17.01
N ARG A 11 -22.68 -25.26 17.20
CA ARG A 11 -24.07 -24.80 17.22
C ARG A 11 -24.62 -24.88 15.81
N GLU A 12 -25.58 -25.77 15.59
CA GLU A 12 -26.38 -25.80 14.36
C GLU A 12 -26.90 -24.38 14.07
N GLY A 13 -26.41 -23.76 12.99
CA GLY A 13 -26.76 -22.38 12.60
C GLY A 13 -25.59 -21.37 12.50
N GLU A 14 -24.45 -21.64 13.13
CA GLU A 14 -23.25 -20.77 13.02
C GLU A 14 -22.73 -20.52 11.58
N PRO A 15 -22.66 -21.51 10.67
CA PRO A 15 -22.13 -21.27 9.33
C PRO A 15 -23.00 -20.34 8.48
N LEU A 16 -24.32 -20.29 8.74
CA LEU A 16 -25.24 -19.38 8.05
C LEU A 16 -25.05 -17.93 8.51
N ILE A 17 -24.82 -17.71 9.81
CA ILE A 17 -24.62 -16.37 10.36
C ILE A 17 -23.32 -15.77 9.80
N LEU A 18 -22.19 -16.48 9.88
CA LEU A 18 -20.91 -15.98 9.38
C LEU A 18 -20.98 -15.70 7.87
N ARG A 19 -21.56 -16.62 7.07
CA ARG A 19 -21.72 -16.42 5.63
C ARG A 19 -22.47 -15.14 5.31
N ASN A 20 -23.58 -14.88 6.01
CA ASN A 20 -24.38 -13.67 5.80
C ASN A 20 -23.62 -12.41 6.21
N GLN A 21 -22.83 -12.47 7.30
CA GLN A 21 -21.95 -11.37 7.70
C GLN A 21 -20.89 -11.06 6.66
N LEU A 22 -20.20 -12.08 6.16
CA LEU A 22 -19.17 -11.93 5.13
C LEU A 22 -19.75 -11.32 3.85
N LEU A 23 -20.92 -11.80 3.40
CA LEU A 23 -21.59 -11.25 2.22
C LEU A 23 -22.01 -9.79 2.43
N LEU A 24 -22.65 -9.49 3.57
CA LEU A 24 -23.08 -8.13 3.89
C LEU A 24 -21.90 -7.15 3.94
N LEU A 25 -20.82 -7.54 4.62
CA LEU A 25 -19.62 -6.71 4.76
C LEU A 25 -18.89 -6.56 3.43
N PHE A 26 -18.89 -7.59 2.57
CA PHE A 26 -18.37 -7.48 1.20
C PHE A 26 -19.18 -6.49 0.36
N CYS A 27 -20.51 -6.61 0.37
CA CYS A 27 -21.39 -5.69 -0.37
C CYS A 27 -21.25 -4.24 0.15
N LEU A 28 -21.15 -4.06 1.47
CA LEU A 28 -20.92 -2.74 2.07
C LEU A 28 -19.54 -2.19 1.73
N ALA A 29 -18.50 -3.03 1.75
CA ALA A 29 -17.14 -2.68 1.35
C ALA A 29 -17.07 -2.18 -0.09
N LEU A 30 -17.76 -2.87 -1.01
CA LEU A 30 -17.89 -2.47 -2.40
C LEU A 30 -18.68 -1.16 -2.53
N LEU A 31 -19.85 -1.08 -1.89
CA LEU A 31 -20.73 0.09 -1.96
C LEU A 31 -20.01 1.37 -1.51
N VAL A 32 -19.33 1.33 -0.37
CA VAL A 32 -18.57 2.49 0.14
C VAL A 32 -17.47 2.87 -0.85
N ARG A 33 -16.67 1.91 -1.32
CA ARG A 33 -15.57 2.21 -2.26
C ARG A 33 -16.07 2.74 -3.60
N LEU A 34 -17.12 2.16 -4.16
CA LEU A 34 -17.75 2.65 -5.40
C LEU A 34 -18.35 4.04 -5.20
N ALA A 35 -19.00 4.31 -4.08
CA ALA A 35 -19.52 5.65 -3.78
C ALA A 35 -18.39 6.69 -3.69
N PHE A 36 -17.23 6.33 -3.12
CA PHE A 36 -16.06 7.21 -3.11
C PHE A 36 -15.45 7.38 -4.50
N TYR A 37 -15.37 6.32 -5.31
CA TYR A 37 -14.88 6.41 -6.68
C TYR A 37 -15.74 7.37 -7.52
N GLU A 38 -17.06 7.27 -7.43
CA GLU A 38 -18.00 8.15 -8.12
C GLU A 38 -17.94 9.60 -7.58
N ALA A 39 -17.77 9.79 -6.28
CA ALA A 39 -17.74 11.11 -5.66
C ALA A 39 -16.41 11.85 -5.87
N PHE A 40 -15.30 11.12 -6.00
CA PHE A 40 -13.95 11.65 -6.10
C PHE A 40 -13.24 11.03 -7.32
N PRO A 41 -13.46 11.60 -8.52
CA PRO A 41 -12.69 11.18 -9.68
C PRO A 41 -11.21 11.54 -9.48
N HIS A 42 -10.34 10.91 -10.28
CA HIS A 42 -8.97 11.39 -10.47
C HIS A 42 -8.10 11.33 -9.23
N ILE A 43 -8.17 10.22 -8.52
CA ILE A 43 -7.52 9.99 -7.22
C ILE A 43 -6.23 9.18 -7.33
N ILE A 44 -5.85 8.76 -8.55
CA ILE A 44 -4.55 8.15 -8.82
C ILE A 44 -3.43 9.19 -8.71
N ARG A 45 -2.28 8.82 -8.13
CA ARG A 45 -1.12 9.71 -7.98
C ARG A 45 0.18 8.92 -7.77
N GLY A 46 1.31 9.59 -7.99
CA GLY A 46 2.63 9.08 -7.61
C GLY A 46 2.92 7.70 -8.20
N ASP A 47 3.42 6.77 -7.41
CA ASP A 47 3.85 5.46 -7.93
C ASP A 47 2.72 4.65 -8.56
N ALA A 48 1.45 4.91 -8.20
CA ALA A 48 0.30 4.27 -8.84
C ALA A 48 0.21 4.58 -10.34
N ILE A 49 0.68 5.76 -10.76
CA ILE A 49 0.73 6.13 -12.17
C ILE A 49 1.77 5.29 -12.91
N THR A 50 2.93 5.07 -12.30
CA THR A 50 3.94 4.15 -12.83
C THR A 50 3.39 2.74 -12.92
N TYR A 51 2.67 2.26 -11.89
CA TYR A 51 2.01 0.95 -11.90
C TYR A 51 0.99 0.82 -13.03
N SER A 52 0.08 1.79 -13.14
CA SER A 52 -0.95 1.82 -14.16
C SER A 52 -0.37 1.91 -15.57
N GLN A 53 0.63 2.77 -15.79
CA GLN A 53 1.28 2.93 -17.09
C GLN A 53 2.08 1.68 -17.48
N GLY A 54 2.82 1.09 -16.55
CA GLY A 54 3.54 -0.17 -16.80
C GLY A 54 2.60 -1.32 -17.14
N SER A 55 1.48 -1.44 -16.42
CA SER A 55 0.46 -2.46 -16.70
C SER A 55 -0.23 -2.22 -18.05
N TYR A 56 -0.55 -0.97 -18.39
CA TYR A 56 -1.11 -0.60 -19.68
C TYR A 56 -0.13 -0.93 -20.81
N ASN A 57 1.14 -0.53 -20.67
CA ASN A 57 2.17 -0.81 -21.68
C ASN A 57 2.36 -2.31 -21.86
N PHE A 58 2.41 -3.07 -20.76
CA PHE A 58 2.47 -4.53 -20.80
C PHE A 58 1.27 -5.14 -21.54
N ALA A 59 0.05 -4.67 -21.26
CA ALA A 59 -1.16 -5.14 -21.93
C ALA A 59 -1.16 -4.89 -23.45
N HIS A 60 -0.46 -3.85 -23.90
CA HIS A 60 -0.41 -3.41 -25.30
C HIS A 60 0.92 -3.75 -26.02
N GLY A 61 1.82 -4.49 -25.36
CA GLY A 61 3.13 -4.83 -25.92
C GLY A 61 4.06 -3.62 -26.14
N LEU A 62 3.85 -2.54 -25.39
CA LEU A 62 4.67 -1.33 -25.43
C LEU A 62 5.85 -1.44 -24.44
N PRO A 63 7.01 -0.84 -24.72
CA PRO A 63 8.12 -0.79 -23.78
C PRO A 63 7.73 -0.14 -22.46
N PHE A 64 8.26 -0.62 -21.34
CA PHE A 64 8.04 -0.02 -20.02
C PHE A 64 9.24 -0.25 -19.10
N ASP A 65 9.59 0.76 -18.31
CA ASP A 65 10.64 0.63 -17.29
C ASP A 65 10.06 -0.09 -16.07
N ASP A 66 10.50 -1.33 -15.83
CA ASP A 66 10.12 -2.11 -14.64
C ASP A 66 11.00 -1.72 -13.44
N PHE A 67 11.04 -0.43 -13.14
CA PHE A 67 11.81 0.17 -12.04
C PHE A 67 11.51 -0.48 -10.67
N TRP A 68 10.38 -1.21 -10.57
CA TRP A 68 10.00 -2.01 -9.42
C TRP A 68 9.35 -3.31 -9.87
N TYR A 69 10.12 -4.35 -10.22
CA TYR A 69 9.61 -5.71 -10.47
C TYR A 69 8.57 -6.14 -9.43
N SER A 70 7.31 -5.80 -9.66
CA SER A 70 6.21 -5.99 -8.72
C SER A 70 5.14 -6.82 -9.37
N LEU A 71 4.76 -7.91 -8.70
CA LEU A 71 3.63 -8.74 -9.10
C LEU A 71 2.34 -7.92 -9.30
N PHE A 72 2.26 -6.73 -8.72
CA PHE A 72 1.11 -5.86 -8.88
C PHE A 72 0.85 -5.41 -10.33
N TYR A 73 1.87 -5.26 -11.18
CA TYR A 73 1.67 -4.98 -12.62
C TYR A 73 0.84 -6.08 -13.30
N TRP A 74 1.16 -7.33 -12.95
CA TRP A 74 0.50 -8.53 -13.44
C TRP A 74 -0.92 -8.66 -12.90
N TRP A 75 -1.14 -8.25 -11.65
CA TRP A 75 -2.47 -8.18 -11.08
C TRP A 75 -3.37 -7.15 -11.78
N GLN A 76 -2.81 -6.02 -12.21
CA GLN A 76 -3.55 -4.99 -12.94
C GLN A 76 -3.89 -5.42 -14.38
N TRP A 77 -3.07 -6.29 -15.00
CA TRP A 77 -3.21 -6.65 -16.41
C TRP A 77 -4.61 -7.15 -16.82
N PRO A 78 -5.28 -8.07 -16.08
CA PRO A 78 -6.64 -8.48 -16.40
C PRO A 78 -7.66 -7.33 -16.42
N PHE A 79 -7.44 -6.28 -15.63
CA PHE A 79 -8.32 -5.11 -15.59
C PHE A 79 -8.10 -4.22 -16.82
N GLN A 80 -6.86 -4.14 -17.34
CA GLN A 80 -6.56 -3.45 -18.60
C GLN A 80 -7.24 -4.11 -19.81
N LEU A 81 -7.60 -5.40 -19.72
CA LEU A 81 -8.36 -6.09 -20.76
C LEU A 81 -9.87 -5.78 -20.71
N VAL A 82 -10.37 -5.29 -19.58
CA VAL A 82 -11.80 -5.03 -19.35
C VAL A 82 -12.14 -3.54 -19.49
N PHE A 83 -11.25 -2.67 -19.02
CA PHE A 83 -11.45 -1.23 -19.04
C PHE A 83 -10.65 -0.58 -20.17
N VAL A 84 -11.30 0.33 -20.90
CA VAL A 84 -10.62 1.15 -21.93
C VAL A 84 -9.72 2.20 -21.28
N ASP A 85 -10.14 2.71 -20.14
CA ASP A 85 -9.44 3.75 -19.40
C ASP A 85 -8.44 3.13 -18.40
N LYS A 86 -7.18 3.58 -18.48
CA LYS A 86 -6.09 3.07 -17.64
C LYS A 86 -6.25 3.45 -16.17
N GLU A 87 -6.92 4.57 -15.87
CA GLU A 87 -7.23 4.98 -14.50
C GLU A 87 -8.24 4.00 -13.91
N GLN A 88 -9.36 3.75 -14.59
CA GLN A 88 -10.35 2.76 -14.21
C GLN A 88 -9.73 1.38 -13.95
N ALA A 89 -8.93 0.87 -14.87
CA ALA A 89 -8.26 -0.42 -14.68
C ALA A 89 -7.43 -0.45 -13.38
N SER A 90 -6.66 0.61 -13.13
CA SER A 90 -5.84 0.74 -11.93
C SER A 90 -6.68 0.83 -10.66
N VAL A 91 -7.69 1.69 -10.63
CA VAL A 91 -8.59 1.87 -9.48
C VAL A 91 -9.31 0.57 -9.15
N PHE A 92 -9.94 -0.07 -10.15
CA PHE A 92 -10.69 -1.32 -9.94
C PHE A 92 -9.81 -2.46 -9.46
N SER A 93 -8.55 -2.54 -9.92
CA SER A 93 -7.60 -3.54 -9.43
C SER A 93 -7.37 -3.44 -7.91
N THR A 94 -7.30 -2.22 -7.38
CA THR A 94 -7.12 -1.95 -5.95
C THR A 94 -8.41 -2.04 -5.16
N LEU A 95 -9.54 -1.65 -5.76
CA LEU A 95 -10.87 -1.68 -5.16
C LEU A 95 -11.29 -3.12 -4.87
N VAL A 96 -11.06 -4.02 -5.84
CA VAL A 96 -11.32 -5.45 -5.68
C VAL A 96 -10.44 -6.02 -4.57
N ALA A 97 -9.13 -5.74 -4.60
CA ALA A 97 -8.20 -6.23 -3.58
C ALA A 97 -8.61 -5.78 -2.17
N GLY A 98 -8.91 -4.49 -2.00
CA GLY A 98 -9.35 -3.92 -0.73
C GLY A 98 -10.71 -4.46 -0.24
N SER A 99 -11.62 -4.80 -1.15
CA SER A 99 -12.92 -5.37 -0.79
C SER A 99 -12.81 -6.83 -0.36
N VAL A 100 -12.00 -7.64 -1.05
CA VAL A 100 -11.73 -9.03 -0.66
C VAL A 100 -10.96 -9.10 0.66
N LEU A 101 -10.03 -8.16 0.89
CA LEU A 101 -9.28 -8.03 2.14
C LEU A 101 -10.19 -7.98 3.37
N VAL A 102 -11.29 -7.21 3.31
CA VAL A 102 -12.27 -7.11 4.41
C VAL A 102 -12.83 -8.48 4.77
N VAL A 103 -13.25 -9.26 3.77
CA VAL A 103 -13.85 -10.58 3.96
C VAL A 103 -12.87 -11.53 4.64
N LEU A 104 -11.62 -11.58 4.16
CA LEU A 104 -10.61 -12.46 4.74
C LEU A 104 -10.22 -12.04 6.16
N ALA A 105 -10.12 -10.75 6.43
CA ALA A 105 -9.83 -10.25 7.76
C ALA A 105 -10.96 -10.53 8.77
N VAL A 106 -12.23 -10.42 8.35
CA VAL A 106 -13.39 -10.81 9.16
C VAL A 106 -13.40 -12.31 9.41
N TYR A 107 -13.05 -13.12 8.40
CA TYR A 107 -12.92 -14.55 8.57
C TYR A 107 -11.79 -14.93 9.55
N ILE A 108 -10.64 -14.24 9.50
CA ILE A 108 -9.59 -14.37 10.52
C ILE A 108 -10.15 -14.01 11.91
N THR A 109 -10.88 -12.91 12.02
CA THR A 109 -11.49 -12.45 13.28
C THR A 109 -12.38 -13.54 13.88
N ASP A 110 -13.22 -14.16 13.06
CA ASP A 110 -14.12 -15.25 13.48
C ASP A 110 -13.34 -16.48 13.96
N ARG A 111 -12.27 -16.84 13.24
CA ARG A 111 -11.41 -17.97 13.60
C ARG A 111 -10.69 -17.80 14.93
N ILE A 112 -10.41 -16.57 15.34
CA ILE A 112 -9.70 -16.29 16.59
C ILE A 112 -10.69 -16.09 17.75
N PHE A 113 -11.76 -15.31 17.53
CA PHE A 113 -12.61 -14.82 18.62
C PHE A 113 -14.02 -15.43 18.63
N SER A 114 -14.45 -16.05 17.53
CA SER A 114 -15.77 -16.70 17.38
C SER A 114 -16.94 -15.83 17.88
N SER A 115 -16.84 -14.52 17.63
CA SER A 115 -17.78 -13.52 18.12
C SER A 115 -18.28 -12.67 16.98
N TRP A 116 -19.55 -12.85 16.65
CA TRP A 116 -20.24 -12.13 15.58
C TRP A 116 -20.14 -10.60 15.74
N ARG A 117 -20.06 -10.09 16.99
CA ARG A 117 -19.91 -8.65 17.27
C ARG A 117 -18.52 -8.14 16.89
N VAL A 118 -17.48 -8.92 17.21
CA VAL A 118 -16.10 -8.59 16.86
C VAL A 118 -15.94 -8.65 15.34
N ASN A 119 -16.52 -9.66 14.69
CA ASN A 119 -16.52 -9.81 13.23
C ASN A 119 -17.13 -8.60 12.52
N VAL A 120 -18.34 -8.17 12.94
CA VAL A 120 -19.01 -7.01 12.33
C VAL A 120 -18.21 -5.74 12.57
N LEU A 121 -17.73 -5.53 13.80
CA LEU A 121 -17.02 -4.30 14.14
C LEU A 121 -15.65 -4.21 13.47
N SER A 122 -14.90 -5.32 13.37
CA SER A 122 -13.63 -5.33 12.63
C SER A 122 -13.86 -5.07 11.15
N GLY A 123 -14.91 -5.67 10.56
CA GLY A 123 -15.33 -5.41 9.19
C GLY A 123 -15.69 -3.93 8.95
N LEU A 124 -16.52 -3.34 9.80
CA LEU A 124 -16.90 -1.93 9.69
C LEU A 124 -15.68 -1.01 9.80
N LEU A 125 -14.80 -1.25 10.78
CA LEU A 125 -13.57 -0.47 10.93
C LEU A 125 -12.67 -0.59 9.69
N LEU A 126 -12.52 -1.77 9.10
CA LEU A 126 -11.75 -1.97 7.86
C LEU A 126 -12.39 -1.28 6.65
N ILE A 127 -13.73 -1.24 6.59
CA ILE A 127 -14.49 -0.59 5.51
C ILE A 127 -14.33 0.93 5.59
N THR A 128 -14.40 1.51 6.79
CA THR A 128 -14.40 2.98 6.95
C THR A 128 -13.01 3.57 7.09
N HIS A 129 -11.97 2.77 7.36
CA HIS A 129 -10.64 3.30 7.67
C HIS A 129 -10.08 4.17 6.53
N PRO A 130 -9.69 5.44 6.78
CA PRO A 130 -9.37 6.40 5.72
C PRO A 130 -8.31 5.92 4.75
N ARG A 131 -7.21 5.38 5.29
CA ARG A 131 -6.11 4.87 4.46
C ARG A 131 -6.50 3.62 3.68
N LEU A 132 -7.34 2.75 4.23
CA LEU A 132 -7.75 1.56 3.49
C LEU A 132 -8.69 1.92 2.35
N ILE A 133 -9.55 2.94 2.54
CA ILE A 133 -10.34 3.52 1.45
C ILE A 133 -9.42 4.14 0.40
N GLU A 134 -8.52 5.05 0.81
CA GLU A 134 -7.60 5.75 -0.09
C GLU A 134 -6.81 4.76 -0.97
N TYR A 135 -6.15 3.78 -0.35
CA TYR A 135 -5.34 2.79 -1.08
C TYR A 135 -6.18 1.77 -1.85
N SER A 136 -7.48 1.64 -1.55
CA SER A 136 -8.40 0.85 -2.38
C SER A 136 -8.82 1.57 -3.65
N LEU A 137 -8.49 2.85 -3.80
CA LEU A 137 -9.03 3.68 -4.86
C LEU A 137 -7.98 4.47 -5.63
N ASN A 138 -6.74 4.53 -5.15
CA ASN A 138 -5.69 5.36 -5.74
C ASN A 138 -4.73 4.58 -6.66
N GLY A 139 -5.00 3.31 -6.97
CA GLY A 139 -4.20 2.50 -7.90
C GLY A 139 -2.85 1.99 -7.36
N TYR A 140 -2.55 2.20 -6.08
CA TYR A 140 -1.32 1.73 -5.45
C TYR A 140 -1.32 0.22 -5.14
N ALA A 141 -0.13 -0.39 -5.09
CA ALA A 141 0.04 -1.83 -4.81
C ALA A 141 -0.43 -2.25 -3.40
N GLU A 142 -0.59 -1.29 -2.49
CA GLU A 142 -0.74 -1.47 -1.06
C GLU A 142 -1.95 -2.32 -0.66
N MET A 143 -3.08 -2.22 -1.35
CA MET A 143 -4.23 -3.09 -1.05
C MET A 143 -4.03 -4.52 -1.52
N PHE A 144 -3.36 -4.71 -2.65
CA PHE A 144 -2.99 -6.05 -3.13
C PHE A 144 -1.92 -6.66 -2.22
N PHE A 145 -0.93 -5.87 -1.79
CA PHE A 145 0.07 -6.21 -0.79
C PHE A 145 -0.58 -6.67 0.53
N CYS A 146 -1.52 -5.90 1.08
CA CYS A 146 -2.31 -6.28 2.25
C CYS A 146 -3.11 -7.57 2.04
N LEU A 147 -3.70 -7.76 0.86
CA LEU A 147 -4.47 -8.96 0.55
C LEU A 147 -3.58 -10.21 0.59
N CYS A 148 -2.41 -10.18 -0.06
CA CYS A 148 -1.44 -11.28 -0.02
C CYS A 148 -1.00 -11.59 1.41
N PHE A 149 -0.70 -10.56 2.21
CA PHE A 149 -0.38 -10.70 3.63
C PHE A 149 -1.49 -11.40 4.41
N VAL A 150 -2.74 -10.97 4.24
CA VAL A 150 -3.89 -11.55 4.94
C VAL A 150 -4.17 -12.99 4.51
N ILE A 151 -3.94 -13.34 3.24
CA ILE A 151 -4.00 -14.74 2.77
C ILE A 151 -2.96 -15.60 3.51
N GLY A 152 -1.71 -15.12 3.58
CA GLY A 152 -0.62 -15.82 4.28
C GLY A 152 -0.91 -15.97 5.77
N LEU A 153 -1.38 -14.89 6.40
CA LEU A 153 -1.77 -14.86 7.81
C LEU A 153 -2.94 -15.81 8.11
N LEU A 154 -3.95 -15.86 7.25
CA LEU A 154 -5.06 -16.79 7.36
C LEU A 154 -4.56 -18.24 7.32
N GLY A 155 -3.71 -18.57 6.35
CA GLY A 155 -3.09 -19.89 6.25
C GLY A 155 -2.33 -20.25 7.53
N ALA A 156 -1.52 -19.32 8.04
CA ALA A 156 -0.76 -19.51 9.28
C ALA A 156 -1.68 -19.77 10.48
N ILE A 157 -2.69 -18.92 10.70
CA ILE A 157 -3.63 -19.01 11.83
C ILE A 157 -4.44 -20.31 11.78
N VAL A 158 -5.00 -20.64 10.63
CA VAL A 158 -5.80 -21.86 10.49
C VAL A 158 -4.91 -23.09 10.70
N LEU A 159 -3.66 -23.06 10.24
CA LEU A 159 -2.71 -24.16 10.44
C LEU A 159 -2.42 -24.43 11.92
N LEU A 160 -2.52 -23.44 12.81
CA LEU A 160 -2.32 -23.62 14.26
C LEU A 160 -3.38 -24.54 14.88
N THR A 161 -4.58 -24.55 14.29
CA THR A 161 -5.74 -25.30 14.76
C THR A 161 -6.00 -26.56 13.93
N ASP A 162 -5.79 -26.50 12.61
CA ASP A 162 -6.00 -27.56 11.63
C ASP A 162 -4.71 -27.86 10.86
N LEU A 163 -3.95 -28.87 11.31
CA LEU A 163 -2.65 -29.28 10.75
C LEU A 163 -2.76 -30.02 9.40
N ARG A 164 -3.39 -29.40 8.40
CA ARG A 164 -3.50 -29.93 7.03
C ARG A 164 -2.54 -29.23 6.09
N ARG A 165 -1.99 -30.01 5.15
CA ARG A 165 -1.05 -29.54 4.12
C ARG A 165 -1.61 -28.38 3.28
N ARG A 166 -2.91 -28.35 3.01
CA ARG A 166 -3.56 -27.26 2.26
C ARG A 166 -3.39 -25.89 2.93
N TRP A 167 -3.40 -25.82 4.26
CA TRP A 167 -3.26 -24.56 4.99
C TRP A 167 -1.80 -24.12 5.06
N ALA A 168 -0.87 -25.09 5.15
CA ALA A 168 0.55 -24.82 4.98
C ALA A 168 0.86 -24.30 3.57
N LEU A 169 0.25 -24.88 2.54
CA LEU A 169 0.34 -24.38 1.16
C LEU A 169 -0.20 -22.94 1.07
N LEU A 170 -1.39 -22.66 1.62
CA LEU A 170 -1.97 -21.31 1.62
C LEU A 170 -1.08 -20.29 2.35
N TRP A 171 -0.51 -20.69 3.49
CA TRP A 171 0.44 -19.90 4.26
C TRP A 171 1.66 -19.52 3.40
N GLY A 172 2.29 -20.52 2.78
CA GLY A 172 3.41 -20.34 1.86
C GLY A 172 3.08 -19.49 0.64
N LEU A 173 1.98 -19.79 -0.05
CA LEU A 173 1.52 -19.06 -1.23
C LEU A 173 1.24 -17.59 -0.91
N GLY A 174 0.53 -17.31 0.19
CA GLY A 174 0.20 -15.94 0.59
C GLY A 174 1.45 -15.09 0.85
N PHE A 175 2.40 -15.61 1.64
CA PHE A 175 3.66 -14.90 1.88
C PHE A 175 4.61 -14.88 0.67
N GLY A 176 4.55 -15.87 -0.22
CA GLY A 176 5.27 -15.86 -1.49
C GLY A 176 4.76 -14.75 -2.42
N LEU A 177 3.43 -14.62 -2.57
CA LEU A 177 2.82 -13.51 -3.31
C LEU A 177 3.17 -12.16 -2.65
N TYR A 178 3.11 -12.10 -1.32
CA TYR A 178 3.49 -10.90 -0.55
C TYR A 178 4.94 -10.47 -0.87
N PHE A 179 5.86 -11.43 -0.98
CA PHE A 179 7.25 -11.22 -1.37
C PHE A 179 7.41 -10.72 -2.81
N CYS A 180 6.64 -11.30 -3.74
CA CYS A 180 6.66 -10.87 -5.14
C CYS A 180 6.07 -9.47 -5.35
N VAL A 181 5.23 -8.97 -4.45
CA VAL A 181 4.77 -7.58 -4.47
C VAL A 181 5.84 -6.65 -3.93
N ARG A 182 6.44 -6.98 -2.77
CA ARG A 182 7.61 -6.28 -2.20
C ARG A 182 8.52 -7.23 -1.41
N GLN A 183 9.84 -7.13 -1.61
CA GLN A 183 10.80 -8.12 -1.13
C GLN A 183 11.05 -8.04 0.40
N GLU A 184 10.88 -6.87 1.01
CA GLU A 184 11.02 -6.67 2.47
C GLU A 184 10.12 -7.60 3.31
N SER A 185 9.08 -8.09 2.67
CA SER A 185 7.96 -8.81 3.25
C SER A 185 8.31 -10.27 3.62
N ILE A 186 9.49 -10.76 3.18
CA ILE A 186 10.03 -12.08 3.58
C ILE A 186 10.17 -12.22 5.10
N THR A 187 10.39 -11.12 5.81
CA THR A 187 10.54 -11.15 7.27
C THR A 187 9.25 -11.53 7.97
N ALA A 188 8.09 -11.14 7.44
CA ALA A 188 6.80 -11.56 7.97
C ALA A 188 6.62 -13.08 7.87
N TYR A 189 7.11 -13.72 6.79
CA TYR A 189 7.12 -15.18 6.68
C TYR A 189 7.94 -15.82 7.81
N PHE A 190 9.19 -15.41 7.99
CA PHE A 190 10.05 -15.97 9.03
C PHE A 190 9.54 -15.74 10.45
N LEU A 191 8.97 -14.57 10.72
CA LEU A 191 8.33 -14.28 12.00
C LEU A 191 7.12 -15.20 12.24
N SER A 192 6.28 -15.40 11.23
CA SER A 192 5.14 -16.32 11.33
C SER A 192 5.61 -17.77 11.55
N LEU A 193 6.72 -18.17 10.93
CA LEU A 193 7.33 -19.49 11.12
C LEU A 193 7.86 -19.65 12.54
N GLY A 194 8.51 -18.61 13.09
CA GLY A 194 8.95 -18.58 14.48
C GLY A 194 7.79 -18.79 15.46
N VAL A 195 6.67 -18.07 15.27
CA VAL A 195 5.47 -18.24 16.11
C VAL A 195 4.89 -19.65 15.97
N PHE A 196 4.80 -20.17 14.75
CA PHE A 196 4.32 -21.53 14.50
C PHE A 196 5.16 -22.58 15.25
N LEU A 197 6.48 -22.48 15.18
CA LEU A 197 7.42 -23.37 15.86
C LEU A 197 7.36 -23.24 17.39
N LEU A 198 7.27 -22.00 17.91
CA LEU A 198 7.08 -21.76 19.35
C LEU A 198 5.80 -22.41 19.85
N GLY A 199 4.71 -22.28 19.11
CA GLY A 199 3.46 -22.91 19.53
C GLY A 199 3.44 -24.41 19.42
N TYR A 200 4.13 -24.95 18.43
CA TYR A 200 4.38 -26.37 18.40
C TYR A 200 5.12 -26.83 19.67
N TYR A 201 6.21 -26.15 20.03
CA TYR A 201 7.00 -26.45 21.23
C TYR A 201 6.17 -26.34 22.52
N PHE A 202 5.44 -25.23 22.71
CA PHE A 202 4.65 -25.00 23.92
C PHE A 202 3.36 -25.81 24.00
N SER A 203 2.84 -26.32 22.88
CA SER A 203 1.62 -27.14 22.90
C SER A 203 1.78 -28.46 23.68
N GLY A 204 3.01 -28.84 24.04
CA GLY A 204 3.31 -30.11 24.73
C GLY A 204 2.90 -31.35 23.94
N ALA A 205 2.39 -31.15 22.72
CA ALA A 205 1.83 -32.19 21.91
C ALA A 205 2.98 -33.06 21.40
N ARG A 206 2.96 -34.35 21.70
CA ARG A 206 3.82 -35.39 21.09
C ARG A 206 3.45 -35.60 19.61
N ARG A 207 3.26 -34.52 18.88
CA ARG A 207 3.07 -34.55 17.43
C ARG A 207 4.38 -35.06 16.83
N PRO A 208 4.32 -35.91 15.80
CA PRO A 208 5.53 -36.43 15.18
C PRO A 208 6.25 -35.28 14.46
N LEU A 209 7.54 -35.11 14.73
CA LEU A 209 8.39 -34.10 14.08
C LEU A 209 8.27 -34.14 12.56
N CYS A 210 8.16 -35.34 11.97
CA CYS A 210 7.95 -35.55 10.54
C CYS A 210 6.71 -34.83 10.00
N LYS A 211 5.61 -34.76 10.78
CA LYS A 211 4.39 -34.05 10.35
C LYS A 211 4.65 -32.54 10.29
N VAL A 212 5.30 -31.97 11.29
CA VAL A 212 5.64 -30.53 11.30
C VAL A 212 6.61 -30.18 10.18
N LEU A 213 7.67 -30.97 10.02
CA LEU A 213 8.60 -30.80 8.90
C LEU A 213 7.88 -30.86 7.56
N SER A 214 6.93 -31.80 7.39
CA SER A 214 6.13 -31.84 6.18
C SER A 214 5.34 -30.54 5.97
N LEU A 215 4.70 -29.98 6.99
CA LEU A 215 3.97 -28.71 6.85
C LEU A 215 4.89 -27.55 6.47
N ILE A 216 6.08 -27.47 7.07
CA ILE A 216 7.08 -26.44 6.71
C ILE A 216 7.52 -26.62 5.24
N ILE A 217 7.76 -27.85 4.80
CA ILE A 217 8.12 -28.14 3.40
C ILE A 217 6.98 -27.71 2.45
N TYR A 218 5.72 -28.02 2.78
CA TYR A 218 4.57 -27.60 1.95
C TYR A 218 4.41 -26.07 1.90
N SER A 219 4.69 -25.38 3.00
CA SER A 219 4.72 -23.92 3.05
C SER A 219 5.84 -23.33 2.21
N LEU A 220 7.07 -23.82 2.38
CA LEU A 220 8.22 -23.40 1.57
C LEU A 220 7.97 -23.68 0.09
N PHE A 221 7.44 -24.86 -0.24
CA PHE A 221 7.08 -25.22 -1.61
C PHE A 221 6.07 -24.22 -2.20
N GLY A 222 4.99 -23.91 -1.48
CA GLY A 222 4.01 -22.91 -1.92
C GLY A 222 4.65 -21.54 -2.20
N GLY A 223 5.49 -21.05 -1.29
CA GLY A 223 6.17 -19.76 -1.46
C GLY A 223 7.17 -19.76 -2.62
N VAL A 224 8.07 -20.74 -2.65
CA VAL A 224 9.13 -20.85 -3.67
C VAL A 224 8.55 -21.02 -5.06
N VAL A 225 7.48 -21.82 -5.23
CA VAL A 225 6.84 -22.01 -6.54
C VAL A 225 6.33 -20.69 -7.11
N VAL A 226 5.66 -19.87 -6.30
CA VAL A 226 5.18 -18.55 -6.75
C VAL A 226 6.34 -17.63 -7.10
N ILE A 227 7.39 -17.60 -6.27
CA ILE A 227 8.57 -16.76 -6.50
C ILE A 227 9.30 -17.16 -7.78
N VAL A 228 9.50 -18.47 -8.00
CA VAL A 228 10.17 -19.00 -9.19
C VAL A 228 9.35 -18.73 -10.44
N ILE A 229 8.04 -19.00 -10.41
CA ILE A 229 7.15 -18.71 -11.55
C ILE A 229 7.22 -17.21 -11.88
N TYR A 230 7.07 -16.35 -10.87
CA TYR A 230 7.15 -14.90 -11.04
C TYR A 230 8.49 -14.46 -11.65
N ALA A 231 9.61 -14.95 -11.11
CA ALA A 231 10.94 -14.63 -11.60
C ALA A 231 11.18 -15.14 -13.03
N SER A 232 10.78 -16.38 -13.33
CA SER A 232 10.93 -16.98 -14.66
C SER A 232 10.09 -16.28 -15.70
N VAL A 233 8.86 -15.92 -15.38
CA VAL A 233 7.96 -15.20 -16.29
C VAL A 233 8.46 -13.77 -16.52
N SER A 234 8.94 -13.09 -15.47
CA SER A 234 9.55 -11.75 -15.59
C SER A 234 10.82 -11.79 -16.45
N GLN A 235 11.67 -12.82 -16.27
CA GLN A 235 12.85 -13.04 -17.10
C GLN A 235 12.49 -13.37 -18.55
N LEU A 236 11.46 -14.19 -18.78
CA LEU A 236 11.02 -14.49 -20.14
C LEU A 236 10.56 -13.23 -20.87
N ASN A 237 9.80 -12.36 -20.21
CA ASN A 237 9.38 -11.08 -20.78
C ASN A 237 10.58 -10.18 -21.09
N TYR A 238 11.59 -10.17 -20.20
CA TYR A 238 12.86 -9.48 -20.44
C TYR A 238 13.51 -9.98 -21.74
N ASP A 239 13.67 -11.29 -21.87
CA ASP A 239 14.40 -11.91 -22.97
C ASP A 239 13.65 -11.82 -24.32
N THR A 240 12.32 -11.98 -24.31
CA THR A 240 11.53 -12.11 -25.55
C THR A 240 11.03 -10.79 -26.11
N LEU A 241 10.68 -9.83 -25.25
CA LEU A 241 9.98 -8.64 -25.71
C LEU A 241 10.90 -7.40 -25.76
N GLY A 242 12.11 -7.48 -25.20
CA GLY A 242 13.04 -6.34 -25.13
C GLY A 242 12.42 -5.11 -24.43
N LEU A 243 11.33 -5.31 -23.67
CA LEU A 243 10.49 -4.24 -23.13
C LEU A 243 11.13 -3.54 -21.94
N LEU A 244 12.22 -4.10 -21.40
CA LEU A 244 12.93 -3.60 -20.25
C LEU A 244 14.22 -2.90 -20.71
N GLN A 245 14.12 -1.60 -20.98
CA GLN A 245 15.30 -0.75 -20.93
C GLN A 245 15.73 -0.67 -19.48
N LYS A 246 16.82 -1.36 -19.13
CA LYS A 246 17.48 -1.14 -17.85
C LYS A 246 17.89 0.33 -17.82
N SER A 247 17.24 1.14 -17.00
CA SER A 247 17.89 2.36 -16.52
C SER A 247 19.26 1.93 -16.00
N ASP A 248 20.33 2.58 -16.42
CA ASP A 248 21.70 2.30 -16.00
C ASP A 248 21.82 2.53 -14.48
N VAL A 249 21.27 1.62 -13.68
CA VAL A 249 21.49 1.56 -12.25
C VAL A 249 22.90 0.99 -12.11
N PRO A 250 23.84 1.78 -11.55
CA PRO A 250 25.21 1.32 -11.38
C PRO A 250 25.20 -0.03 -10.68
N ALA A 251 25.93 -1.00 -11.25
CA ALA A 251 26.04 -2.33 -10.68
C ALA A 251 26.40 -2.23 -9.19
N LEU A 252 25.62 -2.94 -8.35
CA LEU A 252 25.83 -3.14 -6.91
C LEU A 252 27.15 -3.91 -6.58
N THR A 253 28.17 -3.79 -7.43
CA THR A 253 29.46 -4.49 -7.34
C THR A 253 30.44 -3.84 -6.36
N ASN A 254 30.09 -2.69 -5.77
CA ASN A 254 30.89 -2.02 -4.74
C ASN A 254 30.10 -1.91 -3.42
N LEU A 255 29.90 -3.02 -2.71
CA LEU A 255 29.48 -2.98 -1.30
C LEU A 255 30.74 -2.85 -0.41
N PRO A 256 30.96 -1.71 0.28
CA PRO A 256 32.15 -1.50 1.10
C PRO A 256 32.21 -2.43 2.31
N SER A 257 33.41 -2.63 2.83
CA SER A 257 33.77 -3.39 4.04
C SER A 257 33.22 -2.83 5.37
N GLU A 258 32.20 -1.96 5.35
CA GLU A 258 31.69 -1.20 6.51
C GLU A 258 30.66 -1.94 7.37
N TYR A 259 30.48 -3.25 7.17
CA TYR A 259 29.46 -4.03 7.88
C TYR A 259 29.66 -4.12 9.42
N LEU A 260 30.83 -3.74 9.96
CA LEU A 260 31.06 -3.64 11.42
C LEU A 260 30.69 -2.27 12.01
N GLN A 261 30.69 -1.19 11.24
CA GLN A 261 30.08 0.09 11.65
C GLN A 261 28.56 0.05 11.57
N ALA A 262 28.01 -0.91 10.81
CA ALA A 262 26.58 -1.09 10.64
C ALA A 262 25.82 -1.31 11.96
N LEU A 263 26.38 -1.96 12.99
CA LEU A 263 25.65 -2.21 14.24
C LEU A 263 25.39 -0.91 15.02
N GLY A 264 26.38 -0.02 15.13
CA GLY A 264 26.23 1.28 15.78
C GLY A 264 25.28 2.20 15.01
N VAL A 265 25.36 2.18 13.67
CA VAL A 265 24.44 2.89 12.79
C VAL A 265 23.02 2.32 12.89
N LEU A 266 22.86 0.99 12.96
CA LEU A 266 21.56 0.32 13.13
C LEU A 266 20.94 0.64 14.50
N LEU A 267 21.72 0.65 15.59
CA LEU A 267 21.23 1.04 16.92
C LEU A 267 20.81 2.50 16.97
N HIS A 268 21.61 3.41 16.38
CA HIS A 268 21.26 4.82 16.30
C HIS A 268 20.01 5.05 15.44
N ARG A 269 19.93 4.39 14.27
CA ARG A 269 18.74 4.38 13.39
C ARG A 269 17.53 3.80 14.11
N PHE A 270 17.70 2.72 14.88
CA PHE A 270 16.60 2.11 15.63
C PHE A 270 15.99 3.08 16.64
N VAL A 271 16.81 3.82 17.40
CA VAL A 271 16.33 4.83 18.35
C VAL A 271 15.64 5.98 17.63
N ILE A 272 16.24 6.53 16.57
CA ILE A 272 15.63 7.61 15.77
C ILE A 272 14.32 7.14 15.13
N ASN A 273 14.31 5.97 14.51
CA ASN A 273 13.15 5.43 13.83
C ASN A 273 12.03 5.08 14.82
N ILE A 274 12.35 4.62 16.03
CA ILE A 274 11.36 4.49 17.11
C ILE A 274 10.83 5.87 17.50
N ALA A 275 11.69 6.86 17.72
CA ALA A 275 11.26 8.21 18.09
C ALA A 275 10.37 8.83 17.01
N LEU A 276 10.72 8.66 15.72
CA LEU A 276 9.94 9.13 14.58
C LEU A 276 8.65 8.32 14.41
N CYS A 277 8.70 6.99 14.56
CA CYS A 277 7.50 6.16 14.64
C CYS A 277 6.59 6.66 15.74
N LEU A 278 7.11 6.96 16.94
CA LEU A 278 6.38 7.49 18.10
C LEU A 278 5.98 8.97 17.99
N LEU A 279 6.58 9.75 17.06
CA LEU A 279 6.25 11.15 16.82
C LEU A 279 5.17 11.30 15.75
N TYR A 280 5.30 10.53 14.67
CA TYR A 280 4.28 10.45 13.62
C TYR A 280 3.12 9.54 14.01
N PHE A 281 3.35 8.54 14.88
CA PHE A 281 2.29 7.68 15.40
C PHE A 281 1.13 8.49 15.95
N PRO A 282 1.27 9.32 17.02
CA PRO A 282 0.17 9.88 17.78
C PRO A 282 -0.85 10.63 16.94
N ILE A 283 -0.40 11.38 15.94
CA ILE A 283 -1.29 12.13 15.03
C ILE A 283 -2.19 11.18 14.23
N TYR A 284 -1.67 10.01 13.84
CA TYR A 284 -2.45 8.95 13.19
C TYR A 284 -3.06 7.94 14.21
N PHE A 285 -2.52 7.83 15.43
CA PHE A 285 -2.89 6.91 16.53
C PHE A 285 -4.09 7.41 17.33
N ILE A 286 -4.23 8.73 17.48
CA ILE A 286 -5.39 9.38 18.10
C ILE A 286 -6.64 9.20 17.23
N LEU A 287 -6.46 9.03 15.91
CA LEU A 287 -7.53 8.73 14.95
C LEU A 287 -7.65 7.23 14.59
N SER A 288 -6.73 6.36 15.04
CA SER A 288 -6.76 4.92 14.75
C SER A 288 -7.16 4.07 15.98
N PRO A 289 -7.48 2.77 15.80
CA PRO A 289 -7.95 1.85 16.85
C PRO A 289 -6.96 1.59 17.99
N SER A 290 -5.88 2.33 18.09
CA SER A 290 -4.82 2.05 19.05
C SER A 290 -5.17 2.40 20.48
N LEU A 291 -6.03 3.40 20.72
CA LEU A 291 -6.70 3.56 22.01
C LEU A 291 -7.48 2.29 22.38
N LEU A 292 -8.06 1.62 21.38
CA LEU A 292 -8.79 0.35 21.55
C LEU A 292 -7.86 -0.83 21.78
N TRP A 293 -6.65 -0.81 21.21
CA TRP A 293 -5.58 -1.74 21.55
C TRP A 293 -5.08 -1.55 23.00
N VAL A 294 -4.97 -0.30 23.48
CA VAL A 294 -4.68 -0.03 24.89
C VAL A 294 -5.80 -0.57 25.78
N PHE A 295 -7.08 -0.39 25.42
CA PHE A 295 -8.21 -1.01 26.13
C PHE A 295 -8.13 -2.54 26.12
N TYR A 296 -7.75 -3.15 24.99
CA TYR A 296 -7.45 -4.58 24.93
C TYR A 296 -6.34 -4.95 25.92
N CYS A 297 -5.15 -4.31 25.85
CA CYS A 297 -4.04 -4.60 26.76
C CYS A 297 -4.38 -4.45 28.24
N LEU A 298 -5.15 -3.42 28.59
CA LEU A 298 -5.61 -3.19 29.97
C LEU A 298 -6.63 -4.25 30.42
N TYR A 299 -7.49 -4.71 29.52
CA TYR A 299 -8.55 -5.66 29.83
C TYR A 299 -8.10 -7.13 29.82
N VAL A 300 -7.11 -7.49 28.99
CA VAL A 300 -6.71 -8.89 28.81
C VAL A 300 -5.64 -9.32 29.81
N ARG A 301 -5.20 -8.46 30.72
CA ARG A 301 -4.26 -8.78 31.81
C ARG A 301 -4.63 -10.07 32.59
N ASP A 302 -5.92 -10.43 32.64
CA ASP A 302 -6.44 -11.56 33.44
C ASP A 302 -6.99 -12.75 32.63
N ARG A 303 -6.85 -12.82 31.30
CA ARG A 303 -7.34 -13.96 30.48
C ARG A 303 -6.25 -14.51 29.56
N ASN A 304 -6.32 -15.82 29.23
CA ASN A 304 -5.38 -16.60 28.39
C ASN A 304 -4.96 -15.91 27.07
N LEU A 305 -4.11 -14.88 27.17
CA LEU A 305 -3.53 -14.06 26.10
C LEU A 305 -2.64 -14.87 25.17
N PHE A 306 -2.11 -15.98 25.67
CA PHE A 306 -1.10 -16.79 25.01
C PHE A 306 -1.68 -17.89 24.12
N SER A 307 -2.94 -17.75 23.66
CA SER A 307 -3.37 -18.58 22.54
C SER A 307 -2.44 -18.29 21.36
N LEU A 308 -2.00 -19.34 20.66
CA LEU A 308 -1.00 -19.15 19.63
C LEU A 308 -1.49 -18.27 18.47
N SER A 309 -2.79 -18.33 18.18
CA SER A 309 -3.43 -17.48 17.19
C SER A 309 -3.38 -16.00 17.57
N ASN A 310 -3.57 -15.66 18.85
CA ASN A 310 -3.37 -14.30 19.35
C ASN A 310 -1.89 -13.89 19.29
N LEU A 311 -0.96 -14.78 19.66
CA LEU A 311 0.46 -14.50 19.54
C LEU A 311 0.85 -14.21 18.08
N MET A 312 0.36 -15.00 17.13
CA MET A 312 0.57 -14.80 15.70
C MET A 312 0.08 -13.41 15.28
N LEU A 313 -1.18 -13.09 15.57
CA LEU A 313 -1.75 -11.79 15.19
C LEU A 313 -1.02 -10.62 15.89
N SER A 314 -0.53 -10.81 17.12
CA SER A 314 0.24 -9.79 17.86
C SER A 314 1.61 -9.56 17.25
N VAL A 315 2.39 -10.62 16.97
CA VAL A 315 3.67 -10.49 16.28
C VAL A 315 3.48 -9.84 14.92
N MET A 316 2.39 -10.19 14.23
CA MET A 316 2.05 -9.61 12.93
C MET A 316 1.54 -8.16 12.99
N LEU A 317 1.08 -7.69 14.15
CA LEU A 317 0.82 -6.27 14.40
C LEU A 317 2.15 -5.50 14.56
N PHE A 318 3.12 -6.10 15.25
CA PHE A 318 4.37 -5.42 15.60
C PHE A 318 5.48 -5.55 14.55
N TRP A 319 5.37 -6.49 13.60
CA TRP A 319 6.46 -6.75 12.65
C TRP A 319 6.86 -5.52 11.81
N PRO A 320 5.95 -4.65 11.32
CA PRO A 320 6.38 -3.49 10.55
C PRO A 320 7.21 -2.54 11.42
N PHE A 321 6.89 -2.41 12.70
CA PHE A 321 7.69 -1.59 13.63
C PHE A 321 9.09 -2.19 13.82
N LEU A 322 9.17 -3.50 14.03
CA LEU A 322 10.47 -4.17 14.18
C LEU A 322 11.31 -4.03 12.91
N PHE A 323 10.70 -4.22 11.74
CA PHE A 323 11.40 -4.19 10.46
C PHE A 323 11.79 -2.77 10.02
N PHE A 324 10.84 -1.84 10.00
CA PHE A 324 11.07 -0.49 9.50
C PHE A 324 11.90 0.37 10.46
N CYS A 325 11.84 0.10 11.77
CA CYS A 325 12.78 0.74 12.70
C CYS A 325 14.24 0.32 12.46
N LEU A 326 14.48 -0.85 11.86
CA LEU A 326 15.84 -1.35 11.64
C LEU A 326 16.41 -0.96 10.26
N ILE A 327 15.58 -0.79 9.24
CA ILE A 327 16.06 -0.81 7.84
C ILE A 327 15.95 0.54 7.12
N ILE A 328 14.89 1.32 7.34
CA ILE A 328 14.71 2.57 6.57
C ILE A 328 15.63 3.68 7.10
N PRO A 329 16.42 4.35 6.23
CA PRO A 329 17.21 5.51 6.61
C PRO A 329 16.28 6.66 7.07
N PRO A 330 16.63 7.41 8.13
CA PRO A 330 15.78 8.49 8.65
C PRO A 330 15.61 9.69 7.69
N GLN A 331 16.37 9.72 6.58
CA GLN A 331 16.32 10.78 5.58
C GLN A 331 15.29 10.52 4.48
N ASP A 332 14.87 9.27 4.29
CA ASP A 332 13.78 8.95 3.37
C ASP A 332 12.47 9.16 4.12
N ASN A 333 11.61 10.04 3.59
CA ASN A 333 10.29 10.31 4.15
C ASN A 333 9.61 9.00 4.56
N TYR A 334 9.26 8.84 5.84
CA TYR A 334 8.56 7.63 6.32
C TYR A 334 7.25 7.47 5.56
N GLU A 335 7.27 6.64 4.53
CA GLU A 335 6.07 6.41 3.77
C GLU A 335 5.17 5.44 4.54
N PHE A 336 4.05 5.96 5.02
CA PHE A 336 3.09 5.23 5.82
C PHE A 336 2.62 3.90 5.18
N ARG A 337 2.71 3.80 3.84
CA ARG A 337 2.45 2.58 3.06
C ARG A 337 3.16 1.34 3.59
N TYR A 338 4.33 1.49 4.21
CA TYR A 338 5.07 0.39 4.80
C TYR A 338 4.36 -0.25 6.00
N TYR A 339 3.53 0.50 6.73
CA TYR A 339 2.83 0.02 7.92
C TYR A 339 1.42 -0.48 7.64
N ILE A 340 0.96 -0.41 6.39
CA ILE A 340 -0.44 -0.66 6.05
C ILE A 340 -0.89 -2.09 6.36
N ALA A 341 0.01 -3.07 6.25
CA ALA A 341 -0.27 -4.46 6.64
C ALA A 341 -0.57 -4.61 8.14
N ALA A 342 0.06 -3.82 9.02
CA ALA A 342 -0.22 -3.85 10.46
C ALA A 342 -1.58 -3.24 10.84
N LEU A 343 -2.18 -2.41 9.97
CA LEU A 343 -3.51 -1.87 10.22
C LEU A 343 -4.56 -2.97 10.34
N VAL A 344 -4.43 -4.07 9.60
CA VAL A 344 -5.42 -5.16 9.65
C VAL A 344 -5.45 -5.82 11.05
N PRO A 345 -4.34 -6.36 11.59
CA PRO A 345 -4.29 -6.81 12.99
C PRO A 345 -4.73 -5.75 14.01
N LEU A 346 -4.35 -4.48 13.79
CA LEU A 346 -4.70 -3.38 14.71
C LEU A 346 -6.21 -3.17 14.79
N LEU A 347 -6.89 -3.13 13.64
CA LEU A 347 -8.34 -2.94 13.53
C LEU A 347 -9.10 -4.14 14.13
N ILE A 348 -8.59 -5.35 13.93
CA ILE A 348 -9.13 -6.58 14.53
C ILE A 348 -9.04 -6.51 16.08
N TYR A 349 -7.86 -6.19 16.62
CA TYR A 349 -7.71 -6.06 18.08
C TYR A 349 -8.50 -4.89 18.67
N GLY A 350 -8.60 -3.78 17.93
CA GLY A 350 -9.41 -2.65 18.36
C GLY A 350 -10.90 -2.99 18.44
N ALA A 351 -11.42 -3.75 17.47
CA ALA A 351 -12.78 -4.27 17.51
C ALA A 351 -13.02 -5.15 18.74
N LEU A 352 -12.08 -6.04 19.06
CA LEU A 352 -12.17 -6.88 20.25
C LEU A 352 -12.17 -6.03 21.54
N GLY A 353 -11.25 -5.08 21.67
CA GLY A 353 -11.18 -4.19 22.83
C GLY A 353 -12.50 -3.45 23.09
N LEU A 354 -13.16 -2.97 22.03
CA LEU A 354 -14.48 -2.33 22.12
C LEU A 354 -15.58 -3.30 22.56
N VAL A 355 -15.62 -4.52 22.03
CA VAL A 355 -16.62 -5.51 22.43
C VAL A 355 -16.41 -5.94 23.88
N LEU A 356 -15.17 -6.08 24.33
CA LEU A 356 -14.86 -6.41 25.72
C LEU A 356 -15.23 -5.26 26.67
N ALA A 357 -14.93 -4.02 26.28
CA ALA A 357 -15.39 -2.84 27.02
C ALA A 357 -16.92 -2.80 27.09
N TRP A 358 -17.60 -3.07 25.97
CA TRP A 358 -19.06 -3.16 25.91
C TRP A 358 -19.61 -4.14 26.93
N ASP A 359 -19.12 -5.38 26.93
CA ASP A 359 -19.59 -6.43 27.83
C ASP A 359 -19.30 -6.10 29.31
N SER A 360 -18.22 -5.37 29.58
CA SER A 360 -17.83 -4.96 30.94
C SER A 360 -18.67 -3.81 31.48
N PHE A 361 -18.93 -2.81 30.65
CA PHE A 361 -19.74 -1.65 31.02
C PHE A 361 -21.24 -1.89 30.84
N ALA A 362 -21.62 -3.06 30.32
CA ALA A 362 -23.00 -3.47 30.08
C ALA A 362 -23.89 -3.42 31.34
N VAL A 363 -23.33 -3.38 32.54
CA VAL A 363 -24.11 -3.34 33.80
C VAL A 363 -24.84 -1.99 33.98
N LYS A 364 -24.39 -0.91 33.33
CA LYS A 364 -24.99 0.43 33.44
C LYS A 364 -25.45 0.96 32.08
N LYS A 365 -26.76 1.22 31.94
CA LYS A 365 -27.41 1.69 30.69
C LYS A 365 -26.70 2.92 30.06
N VAL A 366 -26.24 3.86 30.89
CA VAL A 366 -25.56 5.09 30.45
C VAL A 366 -24.27 4.78 29.68
N TRP A 367 -23.47 3.82 30.12
CA TRP A 367 -22.20 3.49 29.48
C TRP A 367 -22.38 2.73 28.16
N ARG A 368 -23.44 1.93 28.02
CA ARG A 368 -23.82 1.32 26.73
C ARG A 368 -24.14 2.39 25.69
N SER A 369 -24.95 3.38 26.03
CA SER A 369 -25.27 4.48 25.10
C SER A 369 -24.02 5.27 24.71
N PHE A 370 -23.12 5.53 25.67
CA PHE A 370 -21.85 6.19 25.40
C PHE A 370 -20.97 5.39 24.43
N LEU A 371 -20.83 4.07 24.63
CA LEU A 371 -20.03 3.22 23.74
C LEU A 371 -20.60 3.12 22.32
N ILE A 372 -21.93 3.01 22.15
CA ILE A 372 -22.54 3.08 20.81
C ILE A 372 -22.20 4.42 20.16
N ALA A 373 -22.44 5.53 20.88
CA ALA A 373 -22.16 6.86 20.37
C ALA A 373 -20.68 7.00 19.98
N PHE A 374 -19.76 6.51 20.81
CA PHE A 374 -18.34 6.50 20.53
C PHE A 374 -18.00 5.71 19.25
N VAL A 375 -18.54 4.51 19.07
CA VAL A 375 -18.32 3.71 17.86
C VAL A 375 -18.86 4.41 16.63
N VAL A 376 -20.08 4.93 16.70
CA VAL A 376 -20.71 5.66 15.57
C VAL A 376 -19.90 6.90 15.22
N VAL A 377 -19.52 7.72 16.19
CA VAL A 377 -18.70 8.92 15.99
C VAL A 377 -17.34 8.57 15.41
N SER A 378 -16.71 7.48 15.86
CA SER A 378 -15.43 7.01 15.32
C SER A 378 -15.54 6.61 13.84
N LEU A 379 -16.56 5.83 13.48
CA LEU A 379 -16.81 5.45 12.08
C LEU A 379 -17.12 6.66 11.19
N LEU A 380 -17.92 7.61 11.69
CA LEU A 380 -18.22 8.86 10.98
C LEU A 380 -16.97 9.74 10.81
N LEU A 381 -16.12 9.82 11.83
CA LEU A 381 -14.86 10.55 11.77
C LEU A 381 -13.90 9.90 10.76
N HIS A 382 -13.83 8.57 10.72
CA HIS A 382 -13.08 7.84 9.70
C HIS A 382 -13.55 8.18 8.29
N LEU A 383 -14.86 8.13 8.04
CA LEU A 383 -15.42 8.51 6.75
C LEU A 383 -15.16 9.99 6.41
N GLY A 384 -15.31 10.90 7.37
CA GLY A 384 -15.04 12.33 7.19
C GLY A 384 -13.57 12.61 6.84
N VAL A 385 -12.63 11.92 7.51
CA VAL A 385 -11.20 12.00 7.18
C VAL A 385 -10.91 11.41 5.80
N ALA A 386 -11.57 10.31 5.44
CA ALA A 386 -11.44 9.70 4.10
C ALA A 386 -11.93 10.67 3.01
N ILE A 387 -13.10 11.28 3.21
CA ILE A 387 -13.68 12.29 2.32
C ILE A 387 -12.72 13.48 2.17
N TYR A 388 -12.22 14.02 3.27
CA TYR A 388 -11.28 15.13 3.24
C TYR A 388 -9.98 14.78 2.50
N GLN A 389 -9.46 13.57 2.68
CA GLN A 389 -8.26 13.11 1.97
C GLN A 389 -8.52 12.94 0.47
N ALA A 390 -9.66 12.35 0.09
CA ALA A 390 -10.06 12.18 -1.30
C ALA A 390 -10.28 13.54 -1.99
N GLU A 391 -10.97 14.47 -1.32
CA GLU A 391 -11.16 15.83 -1.83
C GLU A 391 -9.83 16.56 -2.01
N ARG A 392 -8.94 16.51 -1.00
CA ARG A 392 -7.61 17.10 -1.10
C ARG A 392 -6.79 16.49 -2.25
N LEU A 393 -6.99 15.21 -2.53
CA LEU A 393 -6.34 14.49 -3.63
C LEU A 393 -6.84 14.96 -4.98
N THR A 394 -8.16 14.95 -5.20
CA THR A 394 -8.79 15.44 -6.43
C THR A 394 -8.35 16.89 -6.70
N ARG A 395 -8.42 17.76 -5.69
CA ARG A 395 -7.98 19.17 -5.81
C ARG A 395 -6.51 19.32 -6.22
N ARG A 396 -5.63 18.44 -5.73
CA ARG A 396 -4.21 18.43 -6.12
C ARG A 396 -4.01 17.96 -7.55
N ASN A 397 -4.87 17.07 -8.03
CA ASN A 397 -4.79 16.55 -9.38
C ASN A 397 -5.45 17.47 -10.42
N ASP A 398 -6.42 18.32 -10.04
CA ASP A 398 -7.12 19.25 -10.94
C ASP A 398 -6.17 20.10 -11.81
N ILE A 399 -5.05 20.57 -11.25
CA ILE A 399 -4.06 21.34 -12.00
C ILE A 399 -3.38 20.46 -13.07
N HIS A 400 -3.04 19.21 -12.74
CA HIS A 400 -2.47 18.26 -13.68
C HIS A 400 -3.44 17.94 -14.82
N PHE A 401 -4.75 17.79 -14.55
CA PHE A 401 -5.77 17.63 -15.60
C PHE A 401 -5.90 18.85 -16.50
N THR A 402 -5.83 20.04 -15.91
CA THR A 402 -5.95 21.29 -16.67
C THR A 402 -4.78 21.44 -17.63
N VAL A 403 -3.56 21.18 -17.15
CA VAL A 403 -2.36 21.18 -17.97
C VAL A 403 -2.42 20.05 -19.02
N ALA A 404 -2.84 18.84 -18.63
CA ALA A 404 -2.96 17.69 -19.53
C ALA A 404 -3.88 17.97 -20.72
N ARG A 405 -5.08 18.52 -20.47
CA ARG A 405 -6.03 18.90 -21.53
C ARG A 405 -5.47 19.97 -22.46
N TRP A 406 -4.72 20.93 -21.92
CA TRP A 406 -4.06 21.93 -22.75
C TRP A 406 -2.98 21.29 -23.63
N LEU A 407 -2.19 20.37 -23.07
CA LEU A 407 -1.15 19.64 -23.82
C LEU A 407 -1.77 18.83 -24.96
N ASP A 408 -2.90 18.16 -24.74
CA ASP A 408 -3.60 17.41 -25.79
C ASP A 408 -4.09 18.29 -26.96
N GLN A 409 -4.36 19.56 -26.68
CA GLN A 409 -4.84 20.51 -27.68
C GLN A 409 -3.70 21.20 -28.45
N HIS A 410 -2.51 21.32 -27.85
CA HIS A 410 -1.44 22.20 -28.36
C HIS A 410 -0.12 21.48 -28.66
N VAL A 411 0.09 20.29 -28.10
CA VAL A 411 1.33 19.51 -28.26
C VAL A 411 1.06 18.31 -29.17
N PRO A 412 1.76 18.18 -30.31
CA PRO A 412 1.66 16.99 -31.14
C PRO A 412 1.99 15.72 -30.35
N VAL A 413 1.20 14.66 -30.52
CA VAL A 413 1.38 13.36 -29.82
C VAL A 413 2.76 12.72 -30.06
N SER A 414 3.45 13.12 -31.14
CA SER A 414 4.81 12.68 -31.47
C SER A 414 5.91 13.41 -30.70
N GLU A 415 5.57 14.50 -30.02
CA GLU A 415 6.52 15.33 -29.29
C GLU A 415 6.70 14.83 -27.85
N THR A 416 7.89 15.07 -27.31
CA THR A 416 8.25 14.65 -25.96
C THR A 416 8.09 15.79 -24.97
N ILE A 417 7.49 15.50 -23.82
CA ILE A 417 7.31 16.48 -22.74
C ILE A 417 8.35 16.25 -21.65
N VAL A 418 9.08 17.30 -21.28
CA VAL A 418 10.04 17.28 -20.18
C VAL A 418 9.45 18.00 -18.97
N GLY A 419 9.71 17.50 -17.76
CA GLY A 419 9.32 18.18 -16.54
C GLY A 419 10.04 17.66 -15.29
N SER A 420 9.78 18.25 -14.13
CA SER A 420 10.44 17.84 -12.89
C SER A 420 10.00 16.43 -12.43
N ARG A 421 10.99 15.62 -12.00
CA ARG A 421 10.75 14.32 -11.34
C ARG A 421 9.96 14.49 -10.05
N SER A 422 10.37 15.45 -9.23
CA SER A 422 9.64 15.84 -8.03
C SER A 422 8.30 16.47 -8.39
N GLY A 423 8.20 17.14 -9.54
CA GLY A 423 7.02 17.86 -10.01
C GLY A 423 5.90 17.04 -10.65
N TYR A 424 5.99 15.71 -10.57
CA TYR A 424 4.97 14.80 -11.07
C TYR A 424 4.51 15.13 -12.49
N ILE A 425 5.45 15.45 -13.39
CA ILE A 425 5.15 15.53 -14.82
C ILE A 425 4.50 14.23 -15.32
N ALA A 426 4.87 13.10 -14.70
CA ALA A 426 4.22 11.82 -14.89
C ALA A 426 2.71 11.86 -14.62
N ASN A 427 2.21 12.61 -13.61
CA ASN A 427 0.78 12.76 -13.37
C ASN A 427 0.09 13.50 -14.53
N THR A 428 0.67 14.61 -14.98
CA THR A 428 0.09 15.38 -16.09
C THR A 428 0.08 14.58 -17.38
N VAL A 429 1.18 13.90 -17.69
CA VAL A 429 1.28 13.09 -18.91
C VAL A 429 0.40 11.84 -18.81
N TYR A 430 0.21 11.31 -17.60
CA TYR A 430 -0.73 10.22 -17.39
C TYR A 430 -2.17 10.62 -17.77
N PHE A 431 -2.59 11.84 -17.47
CA PHE A 431 -3.92 12.33 -17.83
C PHE A 431 -4.02 12.92 -19.25
N SER A 432 -2.92 12.93 -20.00
CA SER A 432 -2.90 13.38 -21.38
C SER A 432 -2.81 12.20 -22.35
N ALA A 433 -3.06 12.45 -23.63
CA ALA A 433 -2.85 11.51 -24.72
C ALA A 433 -1.36 11.36 -25.10
N GLN A 434 -0.46 12.05 -24.39
CA GLN A 434 0.96 12.10 -24.73
C GLN A 434 1.63 10.78 -24.32
N PRO A 435 2.28 10.08 -25.27
CA PRO A 435 2.82 8.75 -25.00
C PRO A 435 4.16 8.79 -24.29
N GLN A 436 4.87 9.93 -24.32
CA GLN A 436 6.26 10.02 -23.87
C GLN A 436 6.53 11.27 -23.04
N PHE A 437 7.26 11.06 -21.95
CA PHE A 437 7.80 12.13 -21.13
C PHE A 437 9.16 11.77 -20.57
N TYR A 438 9.94 12.78 -20.25
CA TYR A 438 11.21 12.62 -19.55
C TYR A 438 11.28 13.52 -18.33
N TYR A 439 11.98 13.02 -17.32
CA TYR A 439 12.37 13.84 -16.20
C TYR A 439 13.53 14.74 -16.60
N ARG A 440 13.41 16.02 -16.30
CA ARG A 440 14.56 16.92 -16.41
C ARG A 440 15.66 16.49 -15.44
N PRO A 441 16.94 16.81 -15.73
CA PRO A 441 18.03 16.57 -14.80
C PRO A 441 17.77 17.27 -13.46
N LYS A 442 18.14 16.60 -12.36
CA LYS A 442 18.10 17.18 -11.02
C LYS A 442 19.27 18.14 -10.85
N SER A 443 19.07 19.37 -11.30
CA SER A 443 20.04 20.45 -11.25
C SER A 443 19.31 21.76 -10.95
N ASP A 444 19.98 22.63 -10.18
CA ASP A 444 19.63 24.03 -9.98
C ASP A 444 20.20 24.94 -11.10
N ASP A 445 21.04 24.38 -11.97
CA ASP A 445 21.68 25.09 -13.08
C ASP A 445 20.79 25.07 -14.34
N LEU A 446 20.42 26.27 -14.80
CA LEU A 446 19.60 26.47 -15.98
C LEU A 446 20.31 26.06 -17.28
N ASP A 447 21.63 26.21 -17.35
CA ASP A 447 22.39 25.87 -18.55
C ASP A 447 22.40 24.35 -18.75
N VAL A 448 22.52 23.57 -17.67
CA VAL A 448 22.40 22.11 -17.68
C VAL A 448 21.02 21.67 -18.18
N LEU A 449 19.95 22.36 -17.75
CA LEU A 449 18.59 22.08 -18.23
C LEU A 449 18.45 22.36 -19.73
N LEU A 450 18.96 23.49 -20.20
CA LEU A 450 18.90 23.88 -21.61
C LEU A 450 19.74 22.97 -22.51
N GLU A 451 20.94 22.60 -22.07
CA GLU A 451 21.79 21.64 -22.76
C GLU A 451 21.12 20.27 -22.86
N TYR A 452 20.49 19.79 -21.78
CA TYR A 452 19.71 18.56 -21.79
C TYR A 452 18.57 18.61 -22.81
N MET A 453 17.81 19.70 -22.82
CA MET A 453 16.71 19.89 -23.77
C MET A 453 17.21 19.88 -25.23
N ARG A 454 18.28 20.61 -25.52
CA ARG A 454 18.86 20.70 -26.88
C ARG A 454 19.48 19.38 -27.34
N SER A 455 20.31 18.75 -26.51
CA SER A 455 21.02 17.52 -26.84
C SER A 455 20.08 16.34 -27.13
N ASN A 456 18.93 16.30 -26.47
CA ASN A 456 17.91 15.26 -26.66
C ASN A 456 16.78 15.67 -27.63
N ASN A 457 16.90 16.84 -28.27
CA ASN A 457 15.87 17.42 -29.15
C ASN A 457 14.48 17.48 -28.49
N HIS A 458 14.44 17.76 -27.19
CA HIS A 458 13.19 17.99 -26.46
C HIS A 458 12.78 19.45 -26.60
N ARG A 459 11.52 19.68 -26.94
CA ARG A 459 11.00 21.03 -27.20
C ARG A 459 10.08 21.56 -26.12
N TRP A 460 9.38 20.68 -25.43
CA TRP A 460 8.32 21.05 -24.48
C TRP A 460 8.79 20.85 -23.04
N LEU A 461 8.68 21.90 -22.24
CA LEU A 461 9.04 21.86 -20.82
C LEU A 461 7.87 22.37 -19.98
N VAL A 462 7.51 21.58 -18.97
CA VAL A 462 6.50 21.97 -17.98
C VAL A 462 7.16 22.13 -16.62
N ILE A 463 7.00 23.30 -16.02
CA ILE A 463 7.58 23.66 -14.73
C ILE A 463 6.47 23.93 -13.72
N TYR A 464 6.59 23.33 -12.54
CA TYR A 464 5.67 23.53 -11.42
C TYR A 464 6.37 24.30 -10.30
N GLU A 465 5.82 25.45 -9.91
CA GLU A 465 6.39 26.34 -8.91
C GLU A 465 6.57 25.67 -7.55
N GLN A 466 5.57 24.91 -7.09
CA GLN A 466 5.62 24.19 -5.82
C GLN A 466 6.91 23.37 -5.67
N TYR A 467 7.26 22.65 -6.72
CA TYR A 467 8.33 21.67 -6.68
C TYR A 467 9.69 22.31 -6.88
N LEU A 468 9.77 23.39 -7.66
CA LEU A 468 10.96 24.21 -7.66
C LEU A 468 11.23 24.75 -6.25
N ALA A 469 10.21 25.25 -5.56
CA ALA A 469 10.39 25.76 -4.20
C ALA A 469 10.91 24.70 -3.22
N ASP A 470 10.41 23.46 -3.34
CA ASP A 470 10.77 22.38 -2.42
C ASP A 470 12.10 21.69 -2.77
N SER A 471 12.48 21.60 -4.04
CA SER A 471 13.60 20.75 -4.51
C SER A 471 14.71 21.50 -5.24
N GLU A 472 14.39 22.57 -5.98
CA GLU A 472 15.34 23.32 -6.82
C GLU A 472 15.07 24.84 -6.76
N PRO A 473 15.22 25.47 -5.58
CA PRO A 473 14.73 26.83 -5.34
C PRO A 473 15.47 27.88 -6.17
N ALA A 474 16.68 27.60 -6.66
CA ALA A 474 17.42 28.51 -7.53
C ALA A 474 16.69 28.75 -8.85
N LEU A 475 15.97 27.74 -9.35
CA LEU A 475 15.19 27.82 -10.58
C LEU A 475 13.87 28.59 -10.41
N LEU A 476 13.47 29.01 -9.21
CA LEU A 476 12.24 29.81 -9.03
C LEU A 476 12.29 31.14 -9.81
N THR A 477 13.49 31.70 -9.98
CA THR A 477 13.72 32.94 -10.74
C THR A 477 13.28 32.83 -12.20
N VAL A 478 13.36 31.62 -12.77
CA VAL A 478 12.91 31.30 -14.12
C VAL A 478 11.42 31.58 -14.32
N LEU A 479 10.61 31.37 -13.28
CA LEU A 479 9.17 31.60 -13.37
C LEU A 479 8.80 33.08 -13.49
N GLN A 480 9.72 33.98 -13.16
CA GLN A 480 9.52 35.43 -13.23
C GLN A 480 10.22 36.03 -14.46
N GLN A 481 11.41 35.54 -14.77
CA GLN A 481 12.29 36.11 -15.81
C GLN A 481 12.17 35.38 -17.15
N GLY A 482 11.50 34.21 -17.18
CA GLY A 482 11.47 33.31 -18.32
C GLY A 482 12.75 32.46 -18.42
N ILE A 483 12.77 31.55 -19.39
CA ILE A 483 13.94 30.74 -19.72
C ILE A 483 14.60 31.33 -20.98
N PRO A 484 15.87 31.77 -20.92
CA PRO A 484 16.57 32.23 -22.11
C PRO A 484 16.53 31.20 -23.24
N GLY A 485 16.02 31.62 -24.40
CA GLY A 485 15.90 30.76 -25.58
C GLY A 485 14.60 29.93 -25.66
N MET A 486 13.78 29.89 -24.61
CA MET A 486 12.44 29.29 -24.69
C MET A 486 11.35 30.35 -24.63
N LYS A 487 10.24 30.09 -25.34
CA LYS A 487 9.04 30.92 -25.29
C LYS A 487 8.07 30.33 -24.27
N GLN A 488 7.65 31.12 -23.28
CA GLN A 488 6.51 30.76 -22.44
C GLN A 488 5.24 30.81 -23.29
N LEU A 489 4.50 29.70 -23.32
CA LEU A 489 3.27 29.57 -24.10
C LEU A 489 2.03 29.73 -23.24
N GLU A 490 2.06 29.20 -22.02
CA GLU A 490 0.90 29.19 -21.12
C GLU A 490 1.33 29.24 -19.65
N GLU A 491 0.46 29.82 -18.82
CA GLU A 491 0.58 29.80 -17.36
C GLU A 491 -0.75 29.40 -16.72
N PHE A 492 -0.69 28.41 -15.84
CA PHE A 492 -1.81 27.98 -15.03
C PHE A 492 -1.56 28.37 -13.58
N ILE A 493 -2.58 28.87 -12.91
CA ILE A 493 -2.55 29.14 -11.47
C ILE A 493 -3.47 28.13 -10.81
N ASP A 494 -2.91 27.30 -9.93
CA ASP A 494 -3.72 26.39 -9.12
C ASP A 494 -4.67 27.22 -8.25
N PRO A 495 -6.00 27.04 -8.37
CA PRO A 495 -6.98 27.83 -7.65
C PRO A 495 -6.86 27.66 -6.12
N TYR A 496 -6.29 26.56 -5.64
CA TYR A 496 -6.17 26.21 -4.23
C TYR A 496 -4.81 26.57 -3.65
N SER A 497 -3.72 26.10 -4.23
CA SER A 497 -2.36 26.38 -3.71
C SER A 497 -1.85 27.77 -4.11
N LYS A 498 -2.46 28.40 -5.13
CA LYS A 498 -1.99 29.61 -5.79
C LYS A 498 -0.61 29.48 -6.45
N GLN A 499 -0.12 28.25 -6.59
CA GLN A 499 1.17 27.99 -7.22
C GLN A 499 1.00 27.90 -8.74
N ARG A 500 2.02 28.37 -9.45
CA ARG A 500 2.04 28.47 -10.90
C ARG A 500 2.55 27.18 -11.55
N VAL A 501 1.99 26.87 -12.71
CA VAL A 501 2.53 25.90 -13.65
C VAL A 501 2.73 26.60 -14.98
N GLN A 502 3.94 26.56 -15.53
CA GLN A 502 4.27 27.24 -16.78
C GLN A 502 4.71 26.22 -17.83
N VAL A 503 4.25 26.43 -19.06
CA VAL A 503 4.63 25.63 -20.22
C VAL A 503 5.52 26.44 -21.14
N PHE A 504 6.70 25.91 -21.43
CA PHE A 504 7.71 26.52 -22.28
C PHE A 504 7.95 25.70 -23.53
N TYR A 505 8.26 26.38 -24.63
CA TYR A 505 8.63 25.79 -25.90
C TYR A 505 9.99 26.30 -26.37
N LEU A 506 10.91 25.38 -26.65
CA LEU A 506 12.20 25.65 -27.27
C LEU A 506 12.01 25.71 -28.79
N ALA A 507 12.02 26.91 -29.35
CA ALA A 507 12.00 27.08 -30.81
C ALA A 507 13.29 26.50 -31.41
N SER A 508 13.18 25.72 -32.50
CA SER A 508 14.35 25.27 -33.24
C SER A 508 15.16 26.46 -33.75
N GLU A 509 16.49 26.36 -33.73
CA GLU A 509 17.37 27.42 -34.25
C GLU A 509 17.06 27.78 -35.71
N ASP A 510 16.49 26.84 -36.48
CA ASP A 510 16.02 27.05 -37.86
C ASP A 510 14.85 28.04 -37.99
N ALA A 511 14.13 28.38 -36.91
CA ALA A 511 13.05 29.37 -36.95
C ALA A 511 13.53 30.83 -36.82
N ARG A 512 14.85 31.05 -36.66
CA ARG A 512 15.49 32.39 -36.61
C ARG A 512 16.26 32.75 -37.89
N ARG A 513 16.29 31.87 -38.88
CA ARG A 513 16.75 32.17 -40.25
C ARG A 513 15.55 32.31 -41.16
#